data_AF-A0AAX2CPC3-F1
#
_entry.id   AF-A0AAX2CPC3-F1
#
_cell.length_a   1.000
_cell.length_b   1.000
_cell.length_c   1.000
_cell.angle_alpha   90.00
_cell.angle_beta   90.00
_cell.angle_gamma   90.00
#
_symmetry.space_group_name_H-M   'P 1'
#
loop_
_entity.id
_entity.type
_entity.pdbx_description
1 polymer ?
#
loop_
_entity_poly.entity_id
_entity_poly.type
_entity_poly.pdbx_seq_one_letter_code
_entity_poly.pdbx_strand_id
1 'polypeptide(L)'
;MWFDKIVNLQTLPTDLEKLYQNNGWKRDLFFRIRSGTSKYIDVRLFESLGSDLERRRFGFAMAYDTADSDFADARYVSTESRLGNFGIGDGTKKEFQIPTAPIVPTSLLLYVNSELQDKSTYSIDGKTGKIKFNSPVPKGGKVTGEYRLANEAYEPTNDMIFFTYTRYFIEKEVNSTDVVANLGNGNGTKTTFNLPFTDFDESRFFVYKNKNVVDSSEYTFTSKSIEFKSAPSSSENITISGTRLLEPNENGELAEVLLAQTSFDVQDTRSVMTEIFTSINFINASPFTALSFTPEQRFTKDWKRDSVVYMYGNANKDRIVMFMRIDPTPSPVRALFVPLYIGKMHTFDKKPQKNLLIMSGCRKGEEFSNSIKQIGKTNVDYGENTSGGNLAPMLAQSLTGSMYQKHYLAFITHHQDIDSGQGRFNPSMYSGKYHLSQMYIVHPNDGYVGKLDDVYAVHPKNIQQADELEIEKTVVNEVLGDGDGLRKIYHLEHKPQGDTLSVYVDCKEVPKTDYEYNADEKTVTFKSFPVGEITASYKMAQLYRYTLPTTEVSPFTTSNSPFNPIGLAIYKEDL
;
A
#
# COMPACT_ATOMS: atom_id res chain seq x y z
N MET A 1 4.64 -3.47 -15.05
CA MET A 1 5.95 -2.88 -15.37
C MET A 1 6.94 -3.34 -14.31
N TRP A 2 8.12 -3.81 -14.73
CA TRP A 2 9.18 -4.21 -13.82
C TRP A 2 9.85 -2.99 -13.17
N PHE A 3 10.29 -3.14 -11.93
CA PHE A 3 11.14 -2.18 -11.25
C PHE A 3 12.24 -2.88 -10.47
N ASP A 4 13.39 -2.22 -10.38
CA ASP A 4 14.50 -2.58 -9.50
C ASP A 4 15.05 -1.26 -8.93
N LYS A 5 14.83 -1.04 -7.63
CA LYS A 5 15.08 0.24 -6.96
C LYS A 5 15.84 0.03 -5.66
N ILE A 6 16.71 0.99 -5.37
CA ILE A 6 17.37 1.14 -4.08
C ILE A 6 16.85 2.44 -3.47
N VAL A 7 16.19 2.33 -2.33
CA VAL A 7 15.63 3.48 -1.59
C VAL A 7 16.26 3.56 -0.21
N ASN A 8 16.27 4.73 0.41
CA ASN A 8 16.74 4.84 1.79
C ASN A 8 15.61 4.42 2.73
N LEU A 9 15.97 3.80 3.85
CA LEU A 9 15.04 3.36 4.87
C LEU A 9 14.20 4.55 5.39
N GLN A 10 14.82 5.73 5.53
CA GLN A 10 14.17 6.99 5.89
C GLN A 10 13.15 7.53 4.86
N THR A 11 13.24 7.18 3.58
CA THR A 11 12.33 7.66 2.53
C THR A 11 11.35 6.60 2.04
N LEU A 12 11.52 5.35 2.49
CA LEU A 12 10.80 4.17 2.03
C LEU A 12 9.28 4.37 1.87
N PRO A 13 8.51 4.91 2.85
CA PRO A 13 7.08 5.07 2.69
C PRO A 13 6.69 5.99 1.52
N THR A 14 7.48 7.06 1.30
CA THR A 14 7.24 8.03 0.23
C THR A 14 7.64 7.46 -1.12
N ASP A 15 8.72 6.68 -1.18
CA ASP A 15 9.16 6.05 -2.43
C ASP A 15 8.24 4.90 -2.86
N LEU A 16 7.68 4.15 -1.91
CA LEU A 16 6.64 3.15 -2.18
C LEU A 16 5.36 3.80 -2.69
N GLU A 17 4.92 4.90 -2.07
CA GLU A 17 3.76 5.65 -2.54
C GLU A 17 3.93 6.10 -4.00
N LYS A 18 5.07 6.71 -4.34
CA LYS A 18 5.39 7.10 -5.72
C LYS A 18 5.43 5.91 -6.66
N LEU A 19 5.98 4.78 -6.21
CA LEU A 19 6.02 3.55 -7.00
C LEU A 19 4.60 3.06 -7.33
N TYR A 20 3.70 3.04 -6.34
CA TYR A 20 2.31 2.62 -6.56
C TYR A 20 1.57 3.59 -7.50
N GLN A 21 1.70 4.91 -7.28
CA GLN A 21 1.10 5.93 -8.14
C GLN A 21 1.55 5.85 -9.59
N ASN A 22 2.86 5.68 -9.81
CA ASN A 22 3.43 5.55 -11.15
C ASN A 22 2.98 4.28 -11.88
N ASN A 23 2.43 3.31 -11.15
CA ASN A 23 1.95 2.03 -11.68
C ASN A 23 0.42 1.89 -11.60
N GLY A 24 -0.32 3.00 -11.54
CA GLY A 24 -1.79 3.00 -11.69
C GLY A 24 -2.59 2.92 -10.39
N TRP A 25 -1.94 3.00 -9.22
CA TRP A 25 -2.61 3.03 -7.93
C TRP A 25 -2.68 4.45 -7.38
N LYS A 26 -3.84 5.09 -7.47
CA LYS A 26 -4.06 6.44 -6.96
C LYS A 26 -4.01 6.40 -5.43
N ARG A 27 -3.27 7.33 -4.81
CA ARG A 27 -3.41 7.63 -3.37
C ARG A 27 -4.74 8.34 -3.14
N ASP A 28 -5.65 7.68 -2.42
CA ASP A 28 -6.97 8.21 -2.09
C ASP A 28 -6.93 9.04 -0.81
N LEU A 29 -6.14 8.59 0.17
CA LEU A 29 -5.98 9.26 1.46
C LEU A 29 -4.59 9.05 2.05
N PHE A 30 -4.00 10.11 2.60
CA PHE A 30 -2.93 10.09 3.57
C PHE A 30 -3.42 10.80 4.83
N PHE A 31 -3.27 10.15 5.97
CA PHE A 31 -3.56 10.76 7.26
C PHE A 31 -2.56 10.29 8.30
N ARG A 32 -2.46 11.09 9.36
CA ARG A 32 -1.56 10.83 10.48
C ARG A 32 -2.35 10.81 11.78
N ILE A 33 -2.10 9.78 12.58
CA ILE A 33 -2.55 9.71 13.97
C ILE A 33 -1.36 10.05 14.86
N ARG A 34 -1.58 10.85 15.91
CA ARG A 34 -0.56 11.24 16.88
C ARG A 34 -1.01 10.91 18.30
N SER A 35 -0.10 10.30 19.08
CA SER A 35 -0.23 10.16 20.54
C SER A 35 0.91 10.89 21.23
N GLY A 36 0.58 11.84 22.11
CA GLY A 36 1.57 12.71 22.75
C GLY A 36 2.36 13.56 21.74
N THR A 37 3.67 13.68 21.96
CA THR A 37 4.58 14.51 21.14
C THR A 37 5.51 13.70 20.23
N SER A 38 5.59 12.38 20.41
CA SER A 38 6.60 11.53 19.77
C SER A 38 6.06 10.31 19.02
N LYS A 39 4.83 9.85 19.31
CA LYS A 39 4.26 8.66 18.67
C LYS A 39 3.34 9.03 17.53
N TYR A 40 3.55 8.38 16.40
CA TYR A 40 2.81 8.63 15.17
C TYR A 40 2.42 7.33 14.47
N ILE A 41 1.32 7.37 13.73
CA ILE A 41 0.94 6.36 12.74
C ILE A 41 0.67 7.10 11.44
N ASP A 42 1.46 6.81 10.42
CA ASP A 42 1.29 7.32 9.07
C ASP A 42 0.55 6.26 8.25
N VAL A 43 -0.64 6.59 7.75
CA VAL A 43 -1.47 5.66 6.97
C VAL A 43 -1.71 6.21 5.57
N ARG A 44 -1.51 5.37 4.56
CA ARG A 44 -1.74 5.68 3.15
C ARG A 44 -2.72 4.68 2.57
N LEU A 45 -3.77 5.19 1.94
CA LEU A 45 -4.81 4.41 1.30
C LEU A 45 -4.70 4.59 -0.21
N PHE A 46 -4.81 3.48 -0.94
CA PHE A 46 -4.69 3.42 -2.39
C PHE A 46 -5.91 2.78 -3.02
N GLU A 47 -6.22 3.24 -4.22
CA GLU A 47 -7.24 2.67 -5.08
C GLU A 47 -6.69 2.47 -6.49
N SER A 48 -7.09 1.36 -7.11
CA SER A 48 -6.96 1.18 -8.56
C SER A 48 -8.27 0.67 -9.16
N LEU A 49 -8.59 1.15 -10.36
CA LEU A 49 -9.56 0.52 -11.25
C LEU A 49 -8.79 -0.41 -12.20
N GLY A 50 -8.87 -1.72 -11.96
CA GLY A 50 -8.12 -2.70 -12.74
C GLY A 50 -8.58 -2.79 -14.20
N SER A 51 -7.83 -3.55 -14.99
CA SER A 51 -8.13 -3.86 -16.39
C SER A 51 -9.40 -4.68 -16.56
N ASP A 52 -9.87 -5.33 -15.48
CA ASP A 52 -11.16 -6.02 -15.40
C ASP A 52 -12.30 -5.14 -14.86
N LEU A 53 -12.06 -3.83 -14.75
CA LEU A 53 -12.99 -2.83 -14.20
C LEU A 53 -13.37 -3.06 -12.74
N GLU A 54 -12.65 -3.94 -12.03
CA GLU A 54 -12.82 -4.12 -10.59
C GLU A 54 -12.03 -3.05 -9.83
N ARG A 55 -12.72 -2.37 -8.91
CA ARG A 55 -12.13 -1.39 -8.01
C ARG A 55 -11.49 -2.10 -6.82
N ARG A 56 -10.17 -1.97 -6.70
CA ARG A 56 -9.36 -2.56 -5.62
C ARG A 56 -8.83 -1.47 -4.72
N ARG A 57 -8.84 -1.74 -3.41
CA ARG A 57 -8.46 -0.79 -2.37
C ARG A 57 -7.61 -1.47 -1.31
N PHE A 58 -6.48 -0.86 -0.98
CA PHE A 58 -5.64 -1.30 0.13
C PHE A 58 -5.05 -0.10 0.86
N GLY A 59 -4.73 -0.29 2.13
CA GLY A 59 -3.97 0.64 2.93
C GLY A 59 -2.64 0.05 3.36
N PHE A 60 -1.65 0.89 3.57
CA PHE A 60 -0.49 0.53 4.36
C PHE A 60 -0.19 1.58 5.43
N ALA A 61 0.33 1.12 6.57
CA ALA A 61 0.60 1.92 7.74
C ALA A 61 2.02 1.70 8.26
N MET A 62 2.59 2.77 8.79
CA MET A 62 3.86 2.79 9.52
C MET A 62 3.67 3.50 10.85
N ALA A 63 3.92 2.82 11.95
CA ALA A 63 3.87 3.41 13.29
C ALA A 63 5.28 3.58 13.82
N TYR A 64 5.55 4.70 14.49
CA TYR A 64 6.89 5.01 14.99
C TYR A 64 6.85 5.92 16.22
N ASP A 65 7.87 5.79 17.08
CA ASP A 65 8.08 6.65 18.24
C ASP A 65 9.43 7.37 18.13
N THR A 66 9.39 8.69 18.02
CA THR A 66 10.61 9.49 17.88
C THR A 66 11.36 9.69 19.19
N ALA A 67 10.74 9.37 20.33
CA ALA A 67 11.40 9.37 21.64
C ALA A 67 12.09 8.03 21.95
N ASP A 68 11.69 6.96 21.27
CA ASP A 68 12.22 5.61 21.42
C ASP A 68 12.61 5.05 20.04
N SER A 69 13.60 5.70 19.44
CA SER A 69 14.12 5.34 18.11
C SER A 69 15.15 4.22 18.17
N ASP A 70 15.12 3.36 17.16
CA ASP A 70 16.13 2.33 16.91
C ASP A 70 17.52 2.93 16.56
N PHE A 71 17.57 4.21 16.17
CA PHE A 71 18.77 4.89 15.70
C PHE A 71 19.34 5.87 16.73
N ALA A 72 20.56 5.61 17.19
CA ALA A 72 21.30 6.45 18.14
C ALA A 72 22.04 7.63 17.48
N ASP A 73 21.41 8.33 16.55
CA ASP A 73 21.99 9.44 15.78
C ASP A 73 21.38 10.81 16.13
N ALA A 74 20.51 10.85 17.15
CA ALA A 74 19.77 12.05 17.57
C ALA A 74 19.02 12.74 16.41
N ARG A 75 18.56 11.95 15.42
CA ARG A 75 17.85 12.40 14.22
C ARG A 75 18.66 13.40 13.38
N TYR A 76 19.99 13.33 13.47
CA TYR A 76 20.92 14.14 12.71
C TYR A 76 21.28 13.48 11.39
N VAL A 77 21.32 14.27 10.32
CA VAL A 77 21.81 13.89 9.00
C VAL A 77 23.06 14.71 8.71
N SER A 78 24.16 14.03 8.37
CA SER A 78 25.43 14.66 7.99
C SER A 78 25.58 14.78 6.48
N THR A 79 26.58 15.54 6.05
CA THR A 79 26.95 15.70 4.63
C THR A 79 27.48 14.42 3.98
N GLU A 80 28.00 13.50 4.79
CA GLU A 80 28.47 12.17 4.38
C GLU A 80 27.32 11.18 4.16
N SER A 81 26.14 11.46 4.73
CA SER A 81 24.95 10.62 4.52
C SER A 81 24.42 10.79 3.10
N ARG A 82 23.87 9.70 2.54
CA ARG A 82 23.09 9.76 1.29
C ARG A 82 21.91 10.73 1.38
N LEU A 83 21.37 10.93 2.59
CA LEU A 83 20.28 11.85 2.86
C LEU A 83 20.74 13.32 2.87
N GLY A 84 22.02 13.58 3.12
CA GLY A 84 22.64 14.91 3.05
C GLY A 84 23.00 15.36 1.64
N ASN A 85 22.74 14.55 0.61
CA ASN A 85 23.03 14.88 -0.79
C ASN A 85 21.76 15.36 -1.52
N PHE A 86 21.73 16.63 -1.92
CA PHE A 86 20.55 17.27 -2.52
C PHE A 86 20.63 17.36 -4.05
N GLY A 87 21.77 17.00 -4.64
CA GLY A 87 22.00 16.93 -6.08
C GLY A 87 23.08 17.89 -6.57
N ILE A 88 23.04 18.19 -7.87
CA ILE A 88 24.06 18.96 -8.58
C ILE A 88 23.40 20.12 -9.33
N GLY A 89 24.04 21.29 -9.32
CA GLY A 89 23.63 22.46 -10.11
C GLY A 89 23.90 22.29 -11.60
N ASP A 90 23.03 22.86 -12.44
CA ASP A 90 23.17 22.87 -13.89
C ASP A 90 23.60 24.26 -14.44
N GLY A 91 23.83 25.23 -13.55
CA GLY A 91 24.13 26.64 -13.90
C GLY A 91 22.90 27.54 -13.94
N THR A 92 21.69 26.98 -13.91
CA THR A 92 20.41 27.70 -13.93
C THR A 92 19.49 27.33 -12.76
N LYS A 93 19.64 26.12 -12.22
CA LYS A 93 18.86 25.56 -11.13
C LYS A 93 19.08 26.34 -9.83
N LYS A 94 17.96 26.82 -9.28
CA LYS A 94 17.89 27.50 -7.97
C LYS A 94 17.20 26.68 -6.89
N GLU A 95 16.47 25.64 -7.28
CA GLU A 95 15.63 24.87 -6.36
C GLU A 95 16.18 23.47 -6.18
N PHE A 96 16.31 23.05 -4.93
CA PHE A 96 16.77 21.73 -4.53
C PHE A 96 15.82 21.17 -3.46
N GLN A 97 15.83 19.85 -3.30
CA GLN A 97 14.90 19.17 -2.42
C GLN A 97 15.69 18.35 -1.43
N ILE A 98 15.45 18.58 -0.14
CA ILE A 98 15.95 17.68 0.90
C ILE A 98 15.21 16.35 0.75
N PRO A 99 15.91 15.21 0.65
CA PRO A 99 15.28 13.90 0.47
C PRO A 99 14.31 13.54 1.58
N THR A 100 14.56 14.03 2.79
CA THR A 100 13.79 13.71 4.00
C THR A 100 13.28 14.98 4.66
N ALA A 101 11.96 15.06 4.77
CA ALA A 101 11.24 16.18 5.38
C ALA A 101 10.09 15.63 6.22
N PRO A 102 9.58 16.37 7.23
CA PRO A 102 10.03 17.70 7.66
C PRO A 102 11.36 17.75 8.43
N ILE A 103 12.01 18.91 8.44
CA ILE A 103 13.26 19.19 9.16
C ILE A 103 13.10 20.37 10.12
N VAL A 104 14.02 20.50 11.07
CA VAL A 104 14.15 21.72 11.88
C VAL A 104 14.89 22.78 11.04
N PRO A 105 14.22 23.83 10.52
CA PRO A 105 14.83 24.73 9.52
C PRO A 105 16.11 25.41 10.03
N THR A 106 16.13 25.77 11.31
CA THR A 106 17.26 26.45 11.95
C THR A 106 18.52 25.58 12.04
N SER A 107 18.36 24.26 11.99
CA SER A 107 19.47 23.29 12.02
C SER A 107 20.17 23.10 10.68
N LEU A 108 19.56 23.52 9.56
CA LEU A 108 20.12 23.32 8.23
C LEU A 108 21.40 24.15 8.04
N LEU A 109 22.50 23.44 7.78
CA LEU A 109 23.74 23.97 7.24
C LEU A 109 23.90 23.44 5.81
N LEU A 110 24.06 24.34 4.84
CA LEU A 110 24.09 23.98 3.43
C LEU A 110 25.47 24.26 2.84
N TYR A 111 25.95 23.36 1.99
CA TYR A 111 27.26 23.44 1.37
C TYR A 111 27.13 23.33 -0.16
N VAL A 112 27.95 24.10 -0.88
CA VAL A 112 28.14 23.96 -2.33
C VAL A 112 29.61 23.68 -2.56
N ASN A 113 29.94 22.53 -3.17
CA ASN A 113 31.32 22.06 -3.32
C ASN A 113 32.11 22.05 -2.00
N SER A 114 31.44 21.60 -0.91
CA SER A 114 31.99 21.57 0.45
C SER A 114 32.24 22.94 1.11
N GLU A 115 31.87 24.04 0.45
CA GLU A 115 31.93 25.39 1.04
C GLU A 115 30.58 25.74 1.67
N LEU A 116 30.61 26.09 2.96
CA LEU A 116 29.42 26.48 3.72
C LEU A 116 28.81 27.76 3.12
N GLN A 117 27.52 27.71 2.83
CA GLN A 117 26.76 28.83 2.31
C GLN A 117 26.15 29.66 3.44
N ASP A 118 26.25 30.98 3.32
CA ASP A 118 25.60 31.89 4.26
C ASP A 118 24.07 31.75 4.17
N LYS A 119 23.38 31.75 5.32
CA LYS A 119 21.91 31.59 5.38
C LYS A 119 21.14 32.68 4.64
N SER A 120 21.75 33.85 4.39
CA SER A 120 21.18 34.91 3.56
C SER A 120 21.11 34.56 2.08
N THR A 121 21.84 33.54 1.62
CA THR A 121 21.93 33.16 0.19
C THR A 121 20.84 32.18 -0.25
N TYR A 122 20.08 31.61 0.69
CA TYR A 122 19.02 30.64 0.41
C TYR A 122 17.86 30.74 1.40
N SER A 123 16.72 30.18 1.02
CA SER A 123 15.55 29.96 1.88
C SER A 123 15.19 28.47 1.91
N ILE A 124 14.60 28.02 3.02
CA ILE A 124 14.15 26.63 3.21
C ILE A 124 12.72 26.63 3.75
N ASP A 125 11.85 25.85 3.12
CA ASP A 125 10.60 25.39 3.72
C ASP A 125 10.89 24.09 4.47
N GLY A 126 10.94 24.14 5.80
CA GLY A 126 11.25 22.96 6.61
C GLY A 126 10.15 21.90 6.60
N LYS A 127 8.92 22.24 6.22
CA LYS A 127 7.84 21.25 6.13
C LYS A 127 7.99 20.39 4.89
N THR A 128 8.23 21.04 3.74
CA THR A 128 8.37 20.35 2.46
C THR A 128 9.80 19.92 2.16
N GLY A 129 10.80 20.50 2.83
CA GLY A 129 12.22 20.28 2.53
C GLY A 129 12.71 21.04 1.30
N LYS A 130 11.92 21.98 0.75
CA LYS A 130 12.27 22.72 -0.47
C LYS A 130 13.28 23.83 -0.17
N ILE A 131 14.46 23.74 -0.78
CA ILE A 131 15.52 24.73 -0.73
C ILE A 131 15.43 25.61 -1.98
N LYS A 132 15.55 26.93 -1.80
CA LYS A 132 15.62 27.90 -2.90
C LYS A 132 16.79 28.86 -2.70
N PHE A 133 17.76 28.83 -3.59
CA PHE A 133 18.87 29.77 -3.63
C PHE A 133 18.45 31.09 -4.30
N ASN A 134 19.05 32.20 -3.84
CA ASN A 134 18.84 33.52 -4.46
C ASN A 134 19.47 33.58 -5.87
N SER A 135 20.62 32.92 -6.03
CA SER A 135 21.38 32.81 -7.28
C SER A 135 21.45 31.36 -7.75
N PRO A 136 21.53 31.09 -9.06
CA PRO A 136 21.69 29.72 -9.57
C PRO A 136 22.94 29.05 -9.03
N VAL A 137 22.85 27.75 -8.73
CA VAL A 137 24.03 26.97 -8.37
C VAL A 137 24.83 26.69 -9.64
N PRO A 138 26.16 26.95 -9.65
CA PRO A 138 27.01 26.73 -10.81
C PRO A 138 26.91 25.30 -11.36
N LYS A 139 27.14 25.14 -12.67
CA LYS A 139 27.14 23.83 -13.32
C LYS A 139 28.22 22.93 -12.68
N GLY A 140 27.81 21.75 -12.23
CA GLY A 140 28.68 20.81 -11.53
C GLY A 140 28.82 21.09 -10.02
N GLY A 141 28.22 22.16 -9.51
CA GLY A 141 28.20 22.47 -8.07
C GLY A 141 27.42 21.41 -7.30
N LYS A 142 28.11 20.63 -6.47
CA LYS A 142 27.48 19.60 -5.61
C LYS A 142 26.84 20.29 -4.41
N VAL A 143 25.54 20.11 -4.24
CA VAL A 143 24.77 20.67 -3.12
C VAL A 143 24.57 19.59 -2.06
N THR A 144 25.10 19.83 -0.87
CA THR A 144 24.94 18.95 0.30
C THR A 144 24.50 19.74 1.52
N GLY A 145 24.05 19.05 2.57
CA GLY A 145 23.70 19.71 3.81
C GLY A 145 23.64 18.79 5.00
N GLU A 146 23.66 19.42 6.16
CA GLU A 146 23.52 18.79 7.48
C GLU A 146 22.30 19.39 8.17
N TYR A 147 21.51 18.57 8.82
CA TYR A 147 20.25 19.00 9.42
C TYR A 147 19.74 18.01 10.45
N ARG A 148 18.77 18.44 11.25
CA ARG A 148 17.99 17.58 12.14
C ARG A 148 16.59 17.40 11.60
N LEU A 149 16.09 16.17 11.64
CA LEU A 149 14.70 15.89 11.31
C LEU A 149 13.78 16.47 12.40
N ALA A 150 12.63 17.00 12.00
CA ALA A 150 11.59 17.40 12.93
C ALA A 150 10.99 16.16 13.63
N ASN A 151 10.35 16.34 14.80
CA ASN A 151 9.71 15.23 15.53
C ASN A 151 8.62 14.53 14.73
N GLU A 152 7.97 15.22 13.82
CA GLU A 152 6.91 14.66 12.99
C GLU A 152 7.44 14.08 11.66
N ALA A 153 8.76 14.07 11.44
CA ALA A 153 9.31 13.29 10.35
C ALA A 153 9.22 11.80 10.68
N TYR A 154 8.89 11.01 9.66
CA TYR A 154 8.88 9.55 9.76
C TYR A 154 10.14 9.05 10.44
N GLU A 155 10.02 8.09 11.35
CA GLU A 155 11.17 7.38 11.90
C GLU A 155 11.10 5.94 11.42
N PRO A 156 12.18 5.37 10.86
CA PRO A 156 12.09 4.05 10.28
C PRO A 156 11.81 2.95 11.27
N THR A 157 10.96 2.00 10.87
CA THR A 157 10.58 0.83 11.67
C THR A 157 10.77 -0.47 10.91
N ASN A 158 10.98 -1.54 11.67
CA ASN A 158 11.21 -2.88 11.11
C ASN A 158 9.95 -3.48 10.48
N ASP A 159 8.77 -3.05 10.94
CA ASP A 159 7.49 -3.59 10.53
C ASP A 159 6.69 -2.57 9.70
N MET A 160 6.02 -3.07 8.65
CA MET A 160 4.98 -2.38 7.88
C MET A 160 3.68 -3.18 7.95
N ILE A 161 2.54 -2.49 7.89
CA ILE A 161 1.23 -3.14 8.05
C ILE A 161 0.36 -2.84 6.83
N PHE A 162 -0.24 -3.86 6.24
CA PHE A 162 -1.16 -3.73 5.11
C PHE A 162 -2.57 -4.22 5.49
N PHE A 163 -3.58 -3.67 4.84
CA PHE A 163 -4.97 -4.12 4.98
C PHE A 163 -5.76 -3.70 3.75
N THR A 164 -6.95 -4.26 3.59
CA THR A 164 -7.88 -3.93 2.51
C THR A 164 -9.20 -3.45 3.08
N TYR A 165 -9.98 -2.73 2.29
CA TYR A 165 -11.25 -2.17 2.74
C TYR A 165 -12.18 -1.93 1.55
N THR A 166 -13.48 -1.84 1.80
CA THR A 166 -14.44 -1.48 0.75
C THR A 166 -14.59 0.03 0.62
N ARG A 167 -14.67 0.77 1.72
CA ARG A 167 -14.80 2.24 1.76
C ARG A 167 -14.32 2.76 3.11
N TYR A 168 -13.98 4.04 3.20
CA TYR A 168 -13.76 4.73 4.46
C TYR A 168 -14.64 5.99 4.57
N PHE A 169 -14.81 6.48 5.79
CA PHE A 169 -15.35 7.81 6.08
C PHE A 169 -14.72 8.32 7.38
N ILE A 170 -14.45 9.63 7.42
CA ILE A 170 -13.79 10.27 8.55
C ILE A 170 -14.82 11.13 9.26
N GLU A 171 -15.23 10.68 10.44
CA GLU A 171 -16.23 11.35 11.25
C GLU A 171 -15.60 11.89 12.53
N LYS A 172 -15.89 13.15 12.83
CA LYS A 172 -15.50 13.77 14.08
C LYS A 172 -16.69 14.38 14.78
N GLU A 173 -16.96 13.93 15.98
CA GLU A 173 -18.04 14.47 16.80
C GLU A 173 -17.59 15.76 17.49
N VAL A 174 -18.51 16.73 17.55
CA VAL A 174 -18.41 17.94 18.36
C VAL A 174 -19.54 17.90 19.36
N ASN A 175 -19.21 17.86 20.64
CA ASN A 175 -20.19 17.85 21.73
C ASN A 175 -20.56 19.28 22.13
N SER A 176 -21.79 19.50 22.60
CA SER A 176 -22.25 20.82 23.04
C SER A 176 -21.51 21.38 24.25
N THR A 177 -20.74 20.54 24.93
CA THR A 177 -19.86 20.89 26.05
C THR A 177 -18.44 21.30 25.59
N ASP A 178 -18.09 21.04 24.33
CA ASP A 178 -16.75 21.35 23.83
C ASP A 178 -16.56 22.86 23.72
N VAL A 179 -15.32 23.33 23.94
CA VAL A 179 -15.01 24.76 23.85
C VAL A 179 -15.34 25.32 22.46
N VAL A 180 -15.03 24.55 21.41
CA VAL A 180 -15.29 24.92 20.01
C VAL A 180 -16.79 24.96 19.66
N ALA A 181 -17.65 24.32 20.45
CA ALA A 181 -19.09 24.30 20.24
C ALA A 181 -19.79 25.57 20.74
N ASN A 182 -19.12 26.42 21.54
CA ASN A 182 -19.73 27.63 22.08
C ASN A 182 -19.61 28.79 21.10
N LEU A 183 -20.76 29.23 20.54
CA LEU A 183 -20.82 30.33 19.57
C LEU A 183 -20.98 31.71 20.23
N GLY A 184 -21.04 31.74 21.57
CA GLY A 184 -21.24 32.93 22.38
C GLY A 184 -22.71 33.23 22.66
N ASN A 185 -22.95 34.43 23.22
CA ASN A 185 -24.28 34.87 23.60
C ASN A 185 -24.96 35.68 22.49
N GLY A 186 -26.29 35.69 22.53
CA GLY A 186 -27.08 36.69 21.81
C GLY A 186 -26.87 38.10 22.36
N ASN A 187 -27.53 39.06 21.73
CA ASN A 187 -27.60 40.45 22.20
C ASN A 187 -28.96 41.11 21.91
N GLY A 188 -29.96 40.31 21.52
CA GLY A 188 -31.30 40.78 21.12
C GLY A 188 -31.40 41.35 19.69
N THR A 189 -30.29 41.46 18.95
CA THR A 189 -30.26 41.97 17.57
C THR A 189 -29.49 41.08 16.59
N LYS A 190 -28.50 40.33 17.08
CA LYS A 190 -27.66 39.39 16.33
C LYS A 190 -28.46 38.14 16.01
N THR A 191 -28.66 37.87 14.72
CA THR A 191 -29.34 36.66 14.22
C THR A 191 -28.35 35.61 13.74
N THR A 192 -27.17 36.01 13.26
CA THR A 192 -26.18 35.10 12.66
C THR A 192 -25.06 34.73 13.63
N PHE A 193 -24.75 33.44 13.72
CA PHE A 193 -23.62 32.90 14.47
C PHE A 193 -22.77 32.03 13.55
N ASN A 194 -21.48 32.35 13.42
CA ASN A 194 -20.56 31.60 12.58
C ASN A 194 -20.23 30.26 13.22
N LEU A 195 -20.23 29.22 12.40
CA LEU A 195 -19.81 27.90 12.81
C LEU A 195 -18.27 27.85 12.91
N PRO A 196 -17.73 27.05 13.85
CA PRO A 196 -16.29 26.84 13.96
C PRO A 196 -15.70 26.07 12.78
N PHE A 197 -16.54 25.29 12.08
CA PHE A 197 -16.15 24.45 10.96
C PHE A 197 -17.23 24.46 9.88
N THR A 198 -16.85 24.14 8.64
CA THR A 198 -17.75 24.22 7.48
C THR A 198 -18.25 22.87 6.96
N ASP A 199 -17.89 21.80 7.66
CA ASP A 199 -17.99 20.40 7.26
C ASP A 199 -18.93 19.59 8.16
N PHE A 200 -19.86 20.28 8.83
CA PHE A 200 -20.91 19.63 9.61
C PHE A 200 -21.92 18.93 8.70
N ASP A 201 -22.29 17.71 9.08
CA ASP A 201 -23.42 16.99 8.52
C ASP A 201 -24.73 17.59 9.06
N GLU A 202 -25.47 18.28 8.20
CA GLU A 202 -26.73 18.95 8.53
C GLU A 202 -27.74 18.00 9.18
N SER A 203 -27.78 16.73 8.76
CA SER A 203 -28.72 15.74 9.29
C SER A 203 -28.43 15.33 10.74
N ARG A 204 -27.20 15.57 11.21
CA ARG A 204 -26.71 15.24 12.55
C ARG A 204 -26.20 16.48 13.27
N PHE A 205 -26.78 17.64 12.98
CA PHE A 205 -26.42 18.92 13.58
C PHE A 205 -27.53 19.44 14.50
N PHE A 206 -27.17 19.89 15.70
CA PHE A 206 -28.10 20.38 16.70
C PHE A 206 -27.64 21.73 17.26
N VAL A 207 -28.59 22.64 17.44
CA VAL A 207 -28.39 23.96 18.04
C VAL A 207 -29.04 23.98 19.42
N TYR A 208 -28.39 24.62 20.38
CA TYR A 208 -28.90 24.75 21.74
C TYR A 208 -28.93 26.22 22.17
N LYS A 209 -30.00 26.60 22.89
CA LYS A 209 -30.11 27.84 23.67
C LYS A 209 -30.07 27.47 25.15
N ASN A 210 -29.06 27.93 25.89
CA ASN A 210 -28.92 27.62 27.33
C ASN A 210 -29.05 26.12 27.64
N LYS A 211 -28.43 25.27 26.80
CA LYS A 211 -28.46 23.78 26.87
C LYS A 211 -29.77 23.11 26.46
N ASN A 212 -30.79 23.85 26.05
CA ASN A 212 -32.03 23.29 25.50
C ASN A 212 -31.95 23.25 23.98
N VAL A 213 -32.33 22.12 23.38
CA VAL A 213 -32.35 21.95 21.91
C VAL A 213 -33.33 22.97 21.30
N VAL A 214 -32.88 23.64 20.24
CA VAL A 214 -33.69 24.55 19.45
C VAL A 214 -34.31 23.79 18.28
N ASP A 215 -35.59 24.03 18.03
CA ASP A 215 -36.27 23.46 16.87
C ASP A 215 -35.66 23.96 15.56
N SER A 216 -35.46 23.06 14.59
CA SER A 216 -34.90 23.37 13.27
C SER A 216 -35.68 24.46 12.51
N SER A 217 -36.98 24.65 12.81
CA SER A 217 -37.80 25.69 12.21
C SER A 217 -37.49 27.10 12.73
N GLU A 218 -36.76 27.26 13.84
CA GLU A 218 -36.39 28.57 14.40
C GLU A 218 -35.13 29.18 13.79
N TYR A 219 -34.36 28.40 13.03
CA TYR A 219 -33.13 28.85 12.41
C TYR A 219 -32.98 28.31 10.98
N THR A 220 -31.99 28.84 10.27
CA THR A 220 -31.53 28.29 9.00
C THR A 220 -30.07 27.90 9.17
N PHE A 221 -29.74 26.66 8.76
CA PHE A 221 -28.37 26.18 8.75
C PHE A 221 -27.74 26.48 7.38
N THR A 222 -26.49 26.91 7.40
CA THR A 222 -25.64 26.96 6.22
C THR A 222 -24.31 26.31 6.58
N SER A 223 -23.50 25.96 5.58
CA SER A 223 -22.17 25.42 5.82
C SER A 223 -21.22 26.37 6.57
N LYS A 224 -21.58 27.63 6.87
CA LYS A 224 -20.69 28.58 7.57
C LYS A 224 -21.30 29.20 8.82
N SER A 225 -22.61 29.16 8.96
CA SER A 225 -23.31 29.85 10.03
C SER A 225 -24.70 29.27 10.27
N ILE A 226 -25.22 29.51 11.47
CA ILE A 226 -26.64 29.43 11.76
C ILE A 226 -27.23 30.84 11.79
N GLU A 227 -28.42 31.00 11.22
CA GLU A 227 -29.17 32.25 11.25
C GLU A 227 -30.54 32.03 11.90
N PHE A 228 -30.76 32.65 13.06
CA PHE A 228 -32.03 32.57 13.75
C PHE A 228 -33.07 33.49 13.12
N LYS A 229 -34.31 33.00 12.97
CA LYS A 229 -35.44 33.80 12.49
C LYS A 229 -35.85 34.90 13.47
N SER A 230 -35.55 34.71 14.76
CA SER A 230 -35.70 35.71 15.82
C SER A 230 -34.40 35.81 16.62
N ALA A 231 -33.89 37.03 16.83
CA ALA A 231 -32.60 37.27 17.45
C ALA A 231 -32.56 36.78 18.92
N PRO A 232 -31.63 35.89 19.30
CA PRO A 232 -31.47 35.48 20.69
C PRO A 232 -31.09 36.66 21.60
N SER A 233 -31.65 36.65 22.81
CA SER A 233 -31.42 37.63 23.87
C SER A 233 -30.01 37.52 24.48
N SER A 234 -29.60 38.53 25.25
CA SER A 234 -28.27 38.58 25.87
C SER A 234 -28.00 37.51 26.94
N SER A 235 -29.07 36.93 27.52
CA SER A 235 -29.02 35.85 28.50
C SER A 235 -29.00 34.46 27.86
N GLU A 236 -29.10 34.36 26.53
CA GLU A 236 -29.08 33.10 25.80
C GLU A 236 -27.68 32.82 25.26
N ASN A 237 -27.02 31.81 25.83
CA ASN A 237 -25.79 31.25 25.27
C ASN A 237 -26.14 30.21 24.20
N ILE A 238 -25.49 30.33 23.04
CA ILE A 238 -25.69 29.47 21.90
C ILE A 238 -24.55 28.46 21.82
N THR A 239 -24.90 27.18 21.88
CA THR A 239 -23.96 26.07 21.64
C THR A 239 -24.47 25.17 20.53
N ILE A 240 -23.57 24.38 19.95
CA ILE A 240 -23.88 23.44 18.87
C ILE A 240 -23.37 22.03 19.21
N SER A 241 -23.98 21.00 18.65
CA SER A 241 -23.36 19.68 18.58
C SER A 241 -23.57 19.11 17.20
N GLY A 242 -22.71 18.18 16.80
CA GLY A 242 -22.95 17.42 15.59
C GLY A 242 -21.74 16.66 15.09
N THR A 243 -21.94 15.95 13.99
CA THR A 243 -20.87 15.19 13.32
C THR A 243 -20.29 16.01 12.17
N ARG A 244 -18.96 16.09 12.12
CA ARG A 244 -18.20 16.62 10.99
C ARG A 244 -17.76 15.48 10.08
N LEU A 245 -17.90 15.67 8.77
CA LEU A 245 -17.41 14.77 7.74
C LEU A 245 -16.14 15.38 7.13
N LEU A 246 -14.98 14.83 7.50
CA LEU A 246 -13.71 15.35 7.02
C LEU A 246 -13.39 14.77 5.64
N GLU A 247 -13.09 15.65 4.69
CA GLU A 247 -12.64 15.28 3.35
C GLU A 247 -11.15 15.60 3.17
N PRO A 248 -10.39 14.75 2.46
CA PRO A 248 -9.01 15.08 2.12
C PRO A 248 -8.94 16.24 1.13
N ASN A 249 -7.79 16.90 1.07
CA ASN A 249 -7.52 17.91 0.04
C ASN A 249 -7.35 17.26 -1.36
N GLU A 250 -7.12 18.09 -2.39
CA GLU A 250 -6.95 17.63 -3.78
C GLU A 250 -5.82 16.61 -3.96
N ASN A 251 -4.80 16.61 -3.08
CA ASN A 251 -3.70 15.66 -3.11
C ASN A 251 -4.03 14.35 -2.38
N GLY A 252 -5.25 14.19 -1.85
CA GLY A 252 -5.62 13.06 -1.02
C GLY A 252 -4.96 13.10 0.35
N GLU A 253 -4.69 14.27 0.92
CA GLU A 253 -4.09 14.42 2.26
C GLU A 253 -5.09 15.07 3.22
N LEU A 254 -5.23 14.48 4.42
CA LEU A 254 -5.97 15.09 5.50
C LEU A 254 -5.11 16.15 6.18
N ALA A 255 -5.54 17.41 6.10
CA ALA A 255 -4.79 18.52 6.69
C ALA A 255 -4.71 18.46 8.23
N GLU A 256 -5.73 17.87 8.86
CA GLU A 256 -5.79 17.70 10.32
C GLU A 256 -5.05 16.43 10.76
N VAL A 257 -4.13 16.55 11.72
CA VAL A 257 -3.55 15.40 12.41
C VAL A 257 -4.55 14.86 13.41
N LEU A 258 -4.92 13.59 13.28
CA LEU A 258 -5.85 12.93 14.19
C LEU A 258 -5.15 12.64 15.52
N LEU A 259 -5.81 12.95 16.62
CA LEU A 259 -5.33 12.57 17.95
C LEU A 259 -5.75 11.13 18.23
N ALA A 260 -4.81 10.34 18.75
CA ALA A 260 -5.09 8.96 19.12
C ALA A 260 -6.20 8.90 20.18
N GLN A 261 -7.17 8.02 19.98
CA GLN A 261 -8.26 7.77 20.92
C GLN A 261 -7.84 6.83 22.05
N THR A 262 -6.80 6.02 21.80
CA THR A 262 -6.23 5.07 22.77
C THR A 262 -4.70 5.21 22.85
N SER A 263 -4.11 4.66 23.91
CA SER A 263 -2.66 4.48 23.95
C SER A 263 -2.27 3.27 23.07
N PHE A 264 -1.37 3.47 22.11
CA PHE A 264 -0.85 2.39 21.28
C PHE A 264 0.66 2.17 21.49
N ASP A 265 1.07 0.93 21.26
CA ASP A 265 2.48 0.51 21.15
C ASP A 265 2.85 0.43 19.67
N VAL A 266 3.94 1.09 19.28
CA VAL A 266 4.42 1.14 17.89
C VAL A 266 5.07 -0.17 17.44
N GLN A 267 5.42 -1.05 18.38
CA GLN A 267 6.04 -2.35 18.12
C GLN A 267 5.05 -3.53 18.17
N ASP A 268 3.77 -3.25 18.39
CA ASP A 268 2.69 -4.24 18.33
C ASP A 268 1.75 -3.88 17.18
N THR A 269 1.82 -4.67 16.10
CA THR A 269 0.97 -4.49 14.90
C THR A 269 -0.51 -4.41 15.25
N ARG A 270 -1.00 -5.20 16.21
CA ARG A 270 -2.40 -5.19 16.61
C ARG A 270 -2.77 -3.91 17.34
N SER A 271 -1.88 -3.41 18.20
CA SER A 271 -2.07 -2.12 18.90
C SER A 271 -2.18 -0.97 17.90
N VAL A 272 -1.30 -0.93 16.90
CA VAL A 272 -1.33 0.07 15.82
C VAL A 272 -2.64 -0.01 15.03
N MET A 273 -3.03 -1.21 14.59
CA MET A 273 -4.26 -1.40 13.81
C MET A 273 -5.52 -1.07 14.61
N THR A 274 -5.52 -1.34 15.91
CA THR A 274 -6.61 -0.97 16.82
C THR A 274 -6.83 0.54 16.79
N GLU A 275 -5.76 1.33 16.82
CA GLU A 275 -5.87 2.79 16.77
C GLU A 275 -6.33 3.28 15.40
N ILE A 276 -5.83 2.71 14.30
CA ILE A 276 -6.27 3.03 12.92
C ILE A 276 -7.79 2.82 12.77
N PHE A 277 -8.28 1.65 13.17
CA PHE A 277 -9.70 1.27 13.08
C PHE A 277 -10.59 1.93 14.15
N THR A 278 -10.00 2.69 15.06
CA THR A 278 -10.73 3.51 16.05
C THR A 278 -10.81 4.97 15.61
N SER A 279 -9.76 5.44 14.92
CA SER A 279 -9.65 6.81 14.42
C SER A 279 -10.44 7.08 13.14
N ILE A 280 -10.58 6.10 12.25
CA ILE A 280 -11.35 6.21 11.00
C ILE A 280 -12.26 4.99 10.85
N ASN A 281 -13.45 5.23 10.32
CA ASN A 281 -14.40 4.18 10.03
C ASN A 281 -14.10 3.54 8.66
N PHE A 282 -13.94 2.22 8.66
CA PHE A 282 -13.74 1.43 7.45
C PHE A 282 -14.92 0.47 7.27
N ILE A 283 -15.49 0.45 6.06
CA ILE A 283 -16.51 -0.52 5.68
C ILE A 283 -15.82 -1.79 5.18
N ASN A 284 -16.15 -2.93 5.79
CA ASN A 284 -15.59 -4.24 5.47
C ASN A 284 -14.06 -4.21 5.45
N ALA A 285 -13.42 -3.73 6.52
CA ALA A 285 -11.97 -3.75 6.61
C ALA A 285 -11.46 -5.17 6.84
N SER A 286 -10.39 -5.56 6.17
CA SER A 286 -9.76 -6.85 6.43
C SER A 286 -9.02 -6.86 7.77
N PRO A 287 -8.71 -8.05 8.30
CA PRO A 287 -7.56 -8.20 9.17
C PRO A 287 -6.28 -7.64 8.54
N PHE A 288 -5.26 -7.44 9.37
CA PHE A 288 -3.98 -6.92 8.91
C PHE A 288 -3.07 -8.03 8.33
N THR A 289 -2.22 -7.61 7.40
CA THR A 289 -1.09 -8.36 6.86
C THR A 289 0.20 -7.65 7.23
N ALA A 290 1.04 -8.25 8.07
CA ALA A 290 2.30 -7.67 8.51
C ALA A 290 3.43 -7.92 7.50
N LEU A 291 4.46 -7.08 7.54
CA LEU A 291 5.68 -7.19 6.77
C LEU A 291 6.88 -6.82 7.65
N SER A 292 7.85 -7.72 7.82
CA SER A 292 9.01 -7.48 8.70
C SER A 292 10.33 -7.60 7.94
N PHE A 293 11.21 -6.60 8.03
CA PHE A 293 12.50 -6.60 7.33
C PHE A 293 13.57 -7.48 7.98
N THR A 294 13.48 -7.67 9.29
CA THR A 294 14.40 -8.48 10.11
C THR A 294 13.60 -9.37 11.06
N PRO A 295 14.19 -10.46 11.59
CA PRO A 295 13.51 -11.32 12.57
C PRO A 295 13.36 -10.67 13.95
N GLU A 296 14.01 -9.52 14.16
CA GLU A 296 13.97 -8.78 15.43
C GLU A 296 12.76 -7.86 15.50
N GLN A 297 12.37 -7.45 16.70
CA GLN A 297 11.31 -6.45 16.88
C GLN A 297 11.72 -5.05 16.40
N ARG A 298 13.02 -4.75 16.47
CA ARG A 298 13.61 -3.44 16.18
C ARG A 298 14.83 -3.58 15.28
N PHE A 299 15.17 -2.53 14.54
CA PHE A 299 16.47 -2.48 13.90
C PHE A 299 17.59 -2.45 14.95
N THR A 300 18.63 -3.25 14.73
CA THR A 300 19.85 -3.15 15.53
C THR A 300 20.69 -1.95 15.07
N LYS A 301 21.66 -1.55 15.90
CA LYS A 301 22.61 -0.45 15.60
C LYS A 301 23.44 -0.65 14.33
N ASP A 302 23.38 -1.86 13.76
CA ASP A 302 24.04 -2.29 12.54
C ASP A 302 23.46 -1.58 11.31
N TRP A 303 22.18 -1.21 11.36
CA TRP A 303 21.53 -0.37 10.35
C TRP A 303 21.43 1.09 10.83
N LYS A 304 21.40 2.01 9.86
CA LYS A 304 21.26 3.45 10.04
C LYS A 304 20.01 3.94 9.31
N ARG A 305 19.56 5.16 9.60
CA ARG A 305 18.41 5.74 8.90
C ARG A 305 18.63 5.87 7.38
N ASP A 306 19.88 6.02 6.96
CA ASP A 306 20.29 6.07 5.56
C ASP A 306 20.77 4.72 5.00
N SER A 307 20.61 3.63 5.76
CA SER A 307 20.66 2.29 5.20
C SER A 307 19.60 2.15 4.11
N VAL A 308 19.85 1.25 3.17
CA VAL A 308 19.00 1.09 2.00
C VAL A 308 18.05 -0.10 2.11
N VAL A 309 16.96 -0.03 1.35
CA VAL A 309 16.08 -1.14 1.04
C VAL A 309 16.14 -1.37 -0.47
N TYR A 310 16.52 -2.59 -0.84
CA TYR A 310 16.41 -3.09 -2.20
C TYR A 310 14.97 -3.52 -2.44
N MET A 311 14.34 -3.02 -3.49
CA MET A 311 12.97 -3.34 -3.86
C MET A 311 12.93 -3.71 -5.34
N TYR A 312 12.42 -4.88 -5.66
CA TYR A 312 12.28 -5.30 -7.05
C TYR A 312 11.04 -6.17 -7.24
N GLY A 313 10.49 -6.12 -8.44
CA GLY A 313 9.26 -6.84 -8.76
C GLY A 313 8.51 -6.20 -9.92
N ASN A 314 7.24 -6.55 -10.03
CA ASN A 314 6.33 -6.06 -11.06
C ASN A 314 5.14 -5.35 -10.42
N ALA A 315 4.84 -4.14 -10.89
CA ALA A 315 3.63 -3.42 -10.53
C ALA A 315 2.90 -2.92 -11.77
N ASN A 316 1.58 -2.99 -11.75
CA ASN A 316 0.68 -2.35 -12.71
C ASN A 316 -0.64 -2.05 -12.00
N LYS A 317 -1.64 -1.52 -12.73
CA LYS A 317 -2.94 -1.16 -12.15
C LYS A 317 -3.72 -2.37 -11.60
N ASP A 318 -3.35 -3.60 -11.97
CA ASP A 318 -4.04 -4.81 -11.52
C ASP A 318 -3.41 -5.42 -10.26
N ARG A 319 -2.07 -5.44 -10.17
CA ARG A 319 -1.37 -6.01 -9.02
C ARG A 319 0.01 -5.38 -8.79
N ILE A 320 0.48 -5.57 -7.57
CA ILE A 320 1.83 -5.32 -7.09
C ILE A 320 2.37 -6.65 -6.59
N VAL A 321 3.47 -7.13 -7.18
CA VAL A 321 4.24 -8.28 -6.70
C VAL A 321 5.68 -7.85 -6.54
N MET A 322 6.23 -7.97 -5.35
CA MET A 322 7.60 -7.53 -5.11
C MET A 322 8.28 -8.25 -3.98
N PHE A 323 9.60 -8.15 -3.97
CA PHE A 323 10.43 -8.42 -2.81
C PHE A 323 11.05 -7.13 -2.30
N MET A 324 11.16 -7.05 -0.99
CA MET A 324 11.96 -6.04 -0.32
C MET A 324 13.02 -6.71 0.54
N ARG A 325 14.20 -6.08 0.60
CA ARG A 325 15.31 -6.53 1.45
C ARG A 325 16.08 -5.33 1.95
N ILE A 326 16.21 -5.20 3.26
CA ILE A 326 17.10 -4.18 3.86
C ILE A 326 18.57 -4.50 3.54
N ASP A 327 19.45 -3.49 3.62
CA ASP A 327 20.89 -3.62 3.43
C ASP A 327 21.45 -4.89 4.09
N PRO A 328 21.94 -5.87 3.32
CA PRO A 328 22.46 -7.10 3.88
C PRO A 328 23.88 -6.95 4.41
N THR A 329 24.58 -5.85 4.13
CA THR A 329 25.98 -5.62 4.52
C THR A 329 26.24 -5.89 6.01
N PRO A 330 25.42 -5.38 6.94
CA PRO A 330 25.68 -5.57 8.36
C PRO A 330 25.34 -6.99 8.84
N SER A 331 24.36 -7.64 8.21
CA SER A 331 23.92 -8.99 8.60
C SER A 331 23.12 -9.68 7.48
N PRO A 332 23.78 -10.41 6.57
CA PRO A 332 23.14 -10.96 5.38
C PRO A 332 22.00 -11.96 5.67
N VAL A 333 22.11 -12.69 6.78
CA VAL A 333 21.12 -13.70 7.21
C VAL A 333 19.90 -13.06 7.86
N ARG A 334 20.08 -11.96 8.60
CA ARG A 334 18.97 -11.23 9.26
C ARG A 334 18.27 -10.25 8.33
N ALA A 335 18.91 -9.84 7.23
CA ALA A 335 18.29 -9.02 6.19
C ALA A 335 17.39 -9.90 5.30
N LEU A 336 16.12 -9.98 5.66
CA LEU A 336 15.17 -10.92 5.06
C LEU A 336 14.79 -10.53 3.63
N PHE A 337 14.54 -11.54 2.80
CA PHE A 337 13.84 -11.39 1.51
C PHE A 337 12.35 -11.49 1.78
N VAL A 338 11.68 -10.33 1.76
CA VAL A 338 10.30 -10.20 2.20
C VAL A 338 9.37 -10.12 1.00
N PRO A 339 8.51 -11.12 0.76
CA PRO A 339 7.58 -11.09 -0.36
C PRO A 339 6.38 -10.20 -0.06
N LEU A 340 5.82 -9.57 -1.09
CA LEU A 340 4.51 -8.93 -1.06
C LEU A 340 3.76 -9.21 -2.36
N TYR A 341 2.50 -9.63 -2.24
CA TYR A 341 1.53 -9.70 -3.33
C TYR A 341 0.28 -8.93 -2.92
N ILE A 342 -0.14 -7.95 -3.72
CA ILE A 342 -1.42 -7.24 -3.56
C ILE A 342 -2.06 -7.09 -4.93
N GLY A 343 -3.30 -7.53 -5.09
CA GLY A 343 -4.08 -7.21 -6.28
C GLY A 343 -4.75 -8.41 -6.92
N LYS A 344 -5.04 -8.28 -8.21
CA LYS A 344 -5.74 -9.25 -9.03
C LYS A 344 -5.01 -10.60 -9.05
N MET A 345 -5.75 -11.69 -8.96
CA MET A 345 -5.33 -13.02 -9.45
C MET A 345 -5.96 -13.33 -10.80
N HIS A 346 -5.35 -14.21 -11.60
CA HIS A 346 -5.97 -14.71 -12.82
C HIS A 346 -7.03 -15.74 -12.44
N THR A 347 -8.30 -15.44 -12.70
CA THR A 347 -9.46 -16.25 -12.30
C THR A 347 -9.89 -17.18 -13.42
N PHE A 348 -10.41 -18.36 -13.08
CA PHE A 348 -11.07 -19.25 -14.03
C PHE A 348 -12.50 -18.77 -14.34
N ASP A 349 -13.27 -19.57 -15.08
CA ASP A 349 -14.61 -19.24 -15.60
C ASP A 349 -15.54 -18.57 -14.58
N LYS A 350 -15.57 -19.09 -13.34
CA LYS A 350 -16.30 -18.49 -12.23
C LYS A 350 -15.38 -17.62 -11.39
N LYS A 351 -15.47 -16.31 -11.58
CA LYS A 351 -14.70 -15.33 -10.80
C LYS A 351 -15.31 -15.05 -9.42
N PRO A 352 -14.49 -14.87 -8.37
CA PRO A 352 -14.96 -14.32 -7.10
C PRO A 352 -15.59 -12.93 -7.27
N GLN A 353 -16.42 -12.52 -6.30
CA GLN A 353 -17.01 -11.18 -6.34
C GLN A 353 -15.96 -10.07 -6.23
N LYS A 354 -14.87 -10.34 -5.50
CA LYS A 354 -13.67 -9.49 -5.51
C LYS A 354 -12.41 -10.35 -5.58
N ASN A 355 -11.66 -10.21 -6.66
CA ASN A 355 -10.44 -11.00 -6.91
C ASN A 355 -9.16 -10.35 -6.35
N LEU A 356 -9.30 -9.42 -5.39
CA LEU A 356 -8.19 -8.83 -4.65
C LEU A 356 -7.61 -9.85 -3.65
N LEU A 357 -6.37 -10.24 -3.88
CA LEU A 357 -5.57 -11.10 -3.00
C LEU A 357 -4.51 -10.25 -2.29
N ILE A 358 -4.23 -10.57 -1.03
CA ILE A 358 -3.06 -10.04 -0.32
C ILE A 358 -2.29 -11.14 0.42
N MET A 359 -0.96 -11.07 0.32
CA MET A 359 -0.01 -11.99 0.94
C MET A 359 1.30 -11.28 1.26
N SER A 360 1.93 -11.61 2.39
CA SER A 360 3.23 -11.08 2.76
C SER A 360 4.02 -12.06 3.63
N GLY A 361 5.22 -11.67 4.05
CA GLY A 361 6.03 -12.35 5.04
C GLY A 361 6.38 -11.46 6.24
N CYS A 362 6.30 -12.01 7.45
CA CYS A 362 6.66 -11.32 8.69
C CYS A 362 7.49 -12.20 9.63
N ARG A 363 7.97 -11.61 10.72
CA ARG A 363 8.50 -12.36 11.87
C ARG A 363 7.36 -13.04 12.63
N LYS A 364 7.67 -14.09 13.37
CA LYS A 364 6.68 -14.79 14.18
C LYS A 364 6.14 -13.92 15.30
N GLY A 365 4.84 -14.03 15.56
CA GLY A 365 4.10 -13.25 16.54
C GLY A 365 3.45 -11.99 15.98
N GLU A 366 3.82 -11.56 14.76
CA GLU A 366 3.20 -10.42 14.07
C GLU A 366 2.08 -10.83 13.12
N GLU A 367 1.88 -12.12 12.88
CA GLU A 367 0.79 -12.59 12.05
C GLU A 367 -0.59 -12.42 12.73
N PHE A 368 -1.61 -12.13 11.93
CA PHE A 368 -2.98 -12.14 12.42
C PHE A 368 -3.44 -13.55 12.81
N SER A 369 -4.07 -13.66 13.98
CA SER A 369 -4.75 -14.87 14.45
C SER A 369 -6.27 -14.76 14.27
N ASN A 370 -6.90 -15.78 13.69
CA ASN A 370 -8.36 -15.85 13.50
C ASN A 370 -9.18 -15.90 14.80
N SER A 371 -8.52 -16.10 15.95
CA SER A 371 -9.12 -15.94 17.28
C SER A 371 -9.45 -14.48 17.60
N ILE A 372 -8.83 -13.53 16.90
CA ILE A 372 -9.11 -12.10 17.02
C ILE A 372 -10.36 -11.78 16.20
N LYS A 373 -11.45 -11.49 16.89
CA LYS A 373 -12.74 -11.15 16.27
C LYS A 373 -12.98 -9.65 16.11
N GLN A 374 -12.19 -8.84 16.80
CA GLN A 374 -12.33 -7.39 16.79
C GLN A 374 -10.96 -6.71 16.90
N ILE A 375 -10.78 -5.64 16.12
CA ILE A 375 -9.60 -4.78 16.12
C ILE A 375 -10.11 -3.34 16.21
N GLY A 376 -9.81 -2.64 17.32
CA GLY A 376 -10.42 -1.34 17.59
C GLY A 376 -11.95 -1.42 17.61
N LYS A 377 -12.60 -0.51 16.90
CA LYS A 377 -14.07 -0.51 16.72
C LYS A 377 -14.54 -1.42 15.58
N THR A 378 -13.62 -2.01 14.81
CA THR A 378 -13.96 -2.81 13.63
C THR A 378 -14.11 -4.29 13.99
N ASN A 379 -15.28 -4.85 13.66
CA ASN A 379 -15.50 -6.29 13.68
C ASN A 379 -14.79 -6.93 12.47
N VAL A 380 -13.84 -7.81 12.75
CA VAL A 380 -13.07 -8.56 11.74
C VAL A 380 -13.39 -10.06 11.78
N ASP A 381 -14.48 -10.45 12.44
CA ASP A 381 -14.98 -11.81 12.43
C ASP A 381 -15.73 -12.12 11.13
N TYR A 382 -14.98 -12.58 10.13
CA TYR A 382 -15.52 -13.07 8.88
C TYR A 382 -15.70 -14.60 8.88
N GLY A 383 -15.77 -15.21 10.08
CA GLY A 383 -15.92 -16.64 10.28
C GLY A 383 -14.62 -17.35 10.69
N GLU A 384 -14.73 -18.65 10.91
CA GLU A 384 -13.63 -19.52 11.38
C GLU A 384 -12.42 -19.56 10.43
N ASN A 385 -12.66 -19.31 9.14
CA ASN A 385 -11.66 -19.39 8.09
C ASN A 385 -11.12 -18.02 7.68
N THR A 386 -11.29 -16.98 8.50
CA THR A 386 -10.71 -15.65 8.25
C THR A 386 -9.18 -15.70 8.23
N SER A 387 -8.54 -15.09 7.24
CA SER A 387 -7.08 -14.96 7.13
C SER A 387 -6.63 -13.50 7.25
N GLY A 388 -5.35 -13.29 7.60
CA GLY A 388 -4.68 -11.99 7.49
C GLY A 388 -3.55 -11.97 6.45
N GLY A 389 -3.37 -13.00 5.61
CA GLY A 389 -2.41 -12.96 4.50
C GLY A 389 -0.97 -13.39 4.82
N ASN A 390 -0.59 -13.56 6.09
CA ASN A 390 0.75 -14.04 6.48
C ASN A 390 0.85 -15.57 6.58
N LEU A 391 -0.17 -16.26 7.11
CA LEU A 391 -0.17 -17.72 7.24
C LEU A 391 -0.78 -18.44 6.02
N ALA A 392 -1.65 -17.73 5.31
CA ALA A 392 -2.46 -18.24 4.22
C ALA A 392 -2.86 -17.06 3.32
N PRO A 393 -2.96 -17.23 2.00
CA PRO A 393 -3.47 -16.18 1.13
C PRO A 393 -4.87 -15.68 1.57
N MET A 394 -5.04 -14.36 1.61
CA MET A 394 -6.33 -13.73 1.95
C MET A 394 -6.99 -13.18 0.69
N LEU A 395 -8.14 -13.75 0.33
CA LEU A 395 -9.00 -13.26 -0.75
C LEU A 395 -10.05 -12.32 -0.18
N ALA A 396 -10.22 -11.14 -0.80
CA ALA A 396 -11.14 -10.13 -0.31
C ALA A 396 -12.60 -10.60 -0.24
N GLN A 397 -13.11 -11.24 -1.30
CA GLN A 397 -14.49 -11.74 -1.31
C GLN A 397 -14.67 -12.92 -2.25
N SER A 398 -15.16 -14.05 -1.75
CA SER A 398 -15.41 -15.28 -2.53
C SER A 398 -16.51 -15.10 -3.58
N LEU A 399 -16.72 -16.13 -4.41
CA LEU A 399 -17.83 -16.19 -5.38
C LEU A 399 -19.21 -16.05 -4.69
N THR A 400 -19.37 -16.67 -3.54
CA THR A 400 -20.61 -16.67 -2.74
C THR A 400 -20.75 -15.46 -1.83
N GLY A 401 -19.74 -14.58 -1.77
CA GLY A 401 -19.79 -13.31 -1.07
C GLY A 401 -19.10 -13.30 0.30
N SER A 402 -18.57 -14.42 0.78
CA SER A 402 -17.81 -14.50 2.05
C SER A 402 -16.51 -13.72 1.96
N MET A 403 -16.24 -12.87 2.95
CA MET A 403 -15.08 -11.97 2.92
C MET A 403 -13.84 -12.56 3.59
N TYR A 404 -12.65 -12.21 3.11
CA TYR A 404 -11.36 -12.44 3.79
C TYR A 404 -11.07 -13.90 4.20
N GLN A 405 -11.55 -14.85 3.40
CA GLN A 405 -11.37 -16.27 3.68
C GLN A 405 -9.93 -16.71 3.37
N LYS A 406 -9.44 -17.66 4.17
CA LYS A 406 -8.14 -18.32 4.02
C LYS A 406 -8.17 -19.23 2.81
N HIS A 407 -7.18 -19.08 1.95
CA HIS A 407 -6.92 -19.98 0.84
C HIS A 407 -5.60 -20.70 1.10
N TYR A 408 -5.21 -21.63 0.25
CA TYR A 408 -3.88 -22.21 0.27
C TYR A 408 -3.28 -22.20 -1.15
N LEU A 409 -1.95 -22.28 -1.20
CA LEU A 409 -1.21 -22.37 -2.44
C LEU A 409 -1.22 -23.82 -2.92
N ALA A 410 -1.53 -24.03 -4.19
CA ALA A 410 -1.36 -25.32 -4.85
C ALA A 410 -0.44 -25.16 -6.06
N PHE A 411 0.53 -26.06 -6.20
CA PHE A 411 1.45 -26.10 -7.33
C PHE A 411 2.10 -27.48 -7.43
N ILE A 412 2.56 -27.83 -8.62
CA ILE A 412 3.26 -29.09 -8.85
C ILE A 412 4.72 -28.91 -8.45
N THR A 413 5.19 -29.72 -7.51
CA THR A 413 6.55 -29.69 -6.98
C THR A 413 7.05 -31.11 -6.71
N HIS A 414 8.33 -31.23 -6.37
CA HIS A 414 8.96 -32.49 -6.00
C HIS A 414 8.48 -32.96 -4.62
N HIS A 415 8.51 -34.27 -4.42
CA HIS A 415 8.15 -34.87 -3.13
C HIS A 415 9.22 -34.52 -2.09
N GLN A 416 8.82 -33.77 -1.07
CA GLN A 416 9.73 -33.22 -0.05
C GLN A 416 10.55 -34.31 0.66
N ASP A 417 9.92 -35.42 1.04
CA ASP A 417 10.61 -36.51 1.77
C ASP A 417 11.65 -37.28 0.93
N ILE A 418 11.40 -37.41 -0.37
CA ILE A 418 12.37 -38.04 -1.29
C ILE A 418 13.51 -37.07 -1.56
N ASP A 419 13.17 -35.79 -1.72
CA ASP A 419 14.12 -34.74 -2.05
C ASP A 419 14.83 -34.16 -0.80
N SER A 420 15.40 -35.05 0.03
CA SER A 420 15.96 -34.85 1.39
C SER A 420 17.19 -33.92 1.52
N GLY A 421 17.38 -33.00 0.59
CA GLY A 421 18.31 -31.86 0.71
C GLY A 421 19.77 -32.11 0.33
N GLN A 422 20.20 -33.36 0.12
CA GLN A 422 21.58 -33.69 -0.25
C GLN A 422 21.84 -33.69 -1.77
N GLY A 423 20.79 -33.92 -2.57
CA GLY A 423 20.87 -33.92 -4.04
C GLY A 423 20.89 -32.50 -4.62
N ARG A 424 21.82 -32.23 -5.55
CA ARG A 424 21.79 -31.05 -6.43
C ARG A 424 20.64 -31.20 -7.42
N PHE A 425 19.58 -30.39 -7.32
CA PHE A 425 18.52 -30.38 -8.33
C PHE A 425 19.00 -29.61 -9.55
N ASN A 426 19.64 -30.33 -10.46
CA ASN A 426 20.10 -29.78 -11.73
C ASN A 426 18.90 -29.66 -12.69
N PRO A 427 19.03 -28.89 -13.78
CA PRO A 427 18.13 -29.06 -14.92
C PRO A 427 18.00 -30.55 -15.24
N SER A 428 16.81 -30.99 -15.64
CA SER A 428 16.56 -32.39 -15.97
C SER A 428 17.61 -32.88 -16.96
N MET A 429 18.32 -33.97 -16.64
CA MET A 429 19.31 -34.57 -17.53
C MET A 429 18.71 -34.99 -18.89
N TYR A 430 17.39 -35.15 -18.97
CA TYR A 430 16.69 -35.55 -20.18
C TYR A 430 16.29 -34.38 -21.07
N SER A 431 15.99 -33.21 -20.50
CA SER A 431 15.49 -32.06 -21.25
C SER A 431 16.38 -30.82 -21.20
N GLY A 432 17.33 -30.78 -20.27
CA GLY A 432 18.12 -29.59 -19.96
C GLY A 432 17.32 -28.47 -19.29
N LYS A 433 16.07 -28.73 -18.85
CA LYS A 433 15.14 -27.71 -18.33
C LYS A 433 14.80 -27.91 -16.85
N TYR A 434 14.51 -26.81 -16.16
CA TYR A 434 13.95 -26.83 -14.80
C TYR A 434 12.44 -27.06 -14.81
N HIS A 435 11.94 -27.67 -13.72
CA HIS A 435 10.50 -27.76 -13.47
C HIS A 435 10.01 -26.47 -12.83
N LEU A 436 8.92 -25.91 -13.35
CA LEU A 436 8.23 -24.74 -12.84
C LEU A 436 6.73 -24.97 -12.87
N SER A 437 6.01 -24.43 -11.89
CA SER A 437 4.56 -24.56 -11.80
C SER A 437 3.93 -23.21 -11.55
N GLN A 438 2.74 -22.98 -12.10
CA GLN A 438 1.94 -21.85 -11.66
C GLN A 438 1.54 -22.03 -10.20
N MET A 439 1.36 -20.92 -9.49
CA MET A 439 0.83 -20.91 -8.13
C MET A 439 -0.68 -20.71 -8.17
N TYR A 440 -1.43 -21.77 -7.87
CA TYR A 440 -2.87 -21.74 -7.79
C TYR A 440 -3.34 -21.31 -6.39
N ILE A 441 -4.46 -20.60 -6.35
CA ILE A 441 -5.17 -20.20 -5.13
C ILE A 441 -6.38 -21.09 -4.98
N VAL A 442 -6.42 -21.84 -3.89
CA VAL A 442 -7.44 -22.86 -3.65
C VAL A 442 -8.15 -22.62 -2.33
N HIS A 443 -9.48 -22.66 -2.36
CA HIS A 443 -10.29 -22.73 -1.16
C HIS A 443 -10.73 -24.19 -0.93
N PRO A 444 -10.73 -24.71 0.30
CA PRO A 444 -11.15 -26.09 0.57
C PRO A 444 -12.56 -26.42 0.06
N ASN A 445 -13.48 -25.45 0.09
CA ASN A 445 -14.87 -25.66 -0.33
C ASN A 445 -15.17 -25.15 -1.74
N ASP A 446 -14.40 -24.17 -2.24
CA ASP A 446 -14.67 -23.55 -3.56
C ASP A 446 -13.80 -24.19 -4.65
N GLY A 447 -12.78 -24.96 -4.25
CA GLY A 447 -11.79 -25.53 -5.16
C GLY A 447 -10.84 -24.45 -5.70
N TYR A 448 -10.41 -24.63 -6.95
CA TYR A 448 -9.50 -23.72 -7.63
C TYR A 448 -10.19 -22.40 -7.96
N VAL A 449 -9.78 -21.33 -7.29
CA VAL A 449 -10.36 -19.99 -7.48
C VAL A 449 -9.63 -19.23 -8.59
N GLY A 450 -8.33 -19.45 -8.70
CA GLY A 450 -7.49 -18.78 -9.69
C GLY A 450 -6.03 -19.16 -9.52
N LYS A 451 -5.16 -18.36 -10.13
CA LYS A 451 -3.70 -18.47 -10.03
C LYS A 451 -3.06 -17.10 -9.92
N LEU A 452 -1.89 -17.04 -9.29
CA LEU A 452 -1.10 -15.83 -9.24
C LEU A 452 -0.70 -15.42 -10.65
N ASP A 453 -0.87 -14.13 -10.92
CA ASP A 453 -0.68 -13.61 -12.26
C ASP A 453 0.79 -13.21 -12.46
N ASP A 454 1.44 -13.76 -13.48
CA ASP A 454 2.88 -13.63 -13.78
C ASP A 454 3.83 -14.06 -12.64
N VAL A 455 3.43 -15.07 -11.87
CA VAL A 455 4.27 -15.65 -10.80
C VAL A 455 4.30 -17.17 -10.90
N TYR A 456 5.51 -17.73 -10.87
CA TYR A 456 5.73 -19.18 -10.84
C TYR A 456 6.35 -19.65 -9.53
N ALA A 457 5.91 -20.82 -9.08
CA ALA A 457 6.59 -21.63 -8.07
C ALA A 457 7.82 -22.27 -8.67
N VAL A 458 8.96 -22.00 -8.05
CA VAL A 458 10.25 -22.51 -8.46
C VAL A 458 10.92 -23.19 -7.27
N HIS A 459 11.31 -24.43 -7.49
CA HIS A 459 12.02 -25.21 -6.50
C HIS A 459 13.41 -24.61 -6.24
N PRO A 460 13.81 -24.33 -4.99
CA PRO A 460 14.96 -23.49 -4.67
C PRO A 460 16.34 -24.12 -4.90
N LYS A 461 16.40 -25.38 -5.35
CA LYS A 461 17.66 -26.11 -5.45
C LYS A 461 18.44 -25.68 -6.69
N ASN A 462 19.72 -25.31 -6.49
CA ASN A 462 20.64 -24.80 -7.52
C ASN A 462 20.17 -23.54 -8.26
N ILE A 463 19.23 -22.79 -7.70
CA ILE A 463 18.83 -21.48 -8.20
C ILE A 463 19.13 -20.48 -7.06
N GLN A 464 19.91 -19.46 -7.38
CA GLN A 464 20.33 -18.44 -6.42
C GLN A 464 19.38 -17.25 -6.43
N GLN A 465 19.39 -16.49 -5.35
CA GLN A 465 18.65 -15.24 -5.24
C GLN A 465 19.00 -14.34 -6.44
N ALA A 466 17.97 -13.79 -7.10
CA ALA A 466 18.08 -12.94 -8.28
C ALA A 466 18.51 -13.61 -9.59
N ASP A 467 18.64 -14.95 -9.66
CA ASP A 467 18.80 -15.64 -10.94
C ASP A 467 17.62 -15.34 -11.87
N GLU A 468 17.91 -15.30 -13.17
CA GLU A 468 16.91 -15.05 -14.20
C GLU A 468 16.57 -16.34 -14.94
N LEU A 469 15.28 -16.56 -15.17
CA LEU A 469 14.72 -17.76 -15.76
C LEU A 469 14.00 -17.39 -17.04
N GLU A 470 14.46 -17.97 -18.15
CA GLU A 470 13.80 -17.85 -19.45
C GLU A 470 12.68 -18.88 -19.53
N ILE A 471 11.47 -18.41 -19.84
CA ILE A 471 10.31 -19.26 -20.07
C ILE A 471 9.86 -19.03 -21.50
N GLU A 472 9.82 -20.11 -22.28
CA GLU A 472 9.29 -20.13 -23.64
C GLU A 472 8.17 -21.17 -23.75
N LYS A 473 7.03 -20.76 -24.31
CA LYS A 473 5.86 -21.63 -24.46
C LYS A 473 5.07 -21.29 -25.72
N THR A 474 4.60 -22.32 -26.40
CA THR A 474 3.49 -22.17 -27.36
C THR A 474 2.20 -22.50 -26.62
N VAL A 475 1.36 -21.49 -26.47
CA VAL A 475 0.04 -21.59 -25.85
C VAL A 475 -0.97 -21.90 -26.95
N VAL A 476 -1.75 -22.96 -26.75
CA VAL A 476 -2.76 -23.41 -27.70
C VAL A 476 -4.09 -23.51 -26.95
N ASN A 477 -5.13 -22.86 -27.48
CA ASN A 477 -6.49 -22.86 -26.95
C ASN A 477 -6.57 -22.53 -25.45
N GLU A 478 -5.86 -21.49 -25.01
CA GLU A 478 -6.06 -20.93 -23.67
C GLU A 478 -7.51 -20.45 -23.55
N VAL A 479 -8.25 -20.95 -22.57
CA VAL A 479 -9.62 -20.53 -22.28
C VAL A 479 -9.59 -19.19 -21.56
N LEU A 480 -10.15 -18.16 -22.19
CA LEU A 480 -10.25 -16.82 -21.61
C LEU A 480 -11.58 -16.60 -20.87
N GLY A 481 -12.56 -17.47 -21.13
CA GLY A 481 -13.89 -17.50 -20.54
C GLY A 481 -15.00 -17.51 -21.59
N ASP A 482 -16.24 -17.38 -21.12
CA ASP A 482 -17.41 -17.40 -21.99
C ASP A 482 -17.89 -15.99 -22.38
N GLY A 483 -18.30 -15.85 -23.63
CA GLY A 483 -19.07 -14.74 -24.17
C GLY A 483 -20.53 -14.84 -23.73
N ASP A 484 -20.93 -14.02 -22.77
CA ASP A 484 -22.31 -13.95 -22.24
C ASP A 484 -23.14 -12.82 -22.88
N GLY A 485 -22.58 -12.10 -23.85
CA GLY A 485 -23.20 -10.92 -24.45
C GLY A 485 -23.15 -9.66 -23.58
N LEU A 486 -22.52 -9.70 -22.40
CA LEU A 486 -22.43 -8.59 -21.44
C LEU A 486 -20.99 -8.09 -21.25
N ARG A 487 -20.00 -8.96 -21.45
CA ARG A 487 -18.57 -8.63 -21.29
C ARG A 487 -17.86 -8.52 -22.64
N LYS A 488 -16.93 -7.55 -22.74
CA LYS A 488 -16.07 -7.36 -23.93
C LYS A 488 -14.58 -7.56 -23.68
N ILE A 489 -14.15 -7.52 -22.42
CA ILE A 489 -12.74 -7.48 -22.04
C ILE A 489 -12.34 -8.84 -21.48
N TYR A 490 -11.43 -9.53 -22.13
CA TYR A 490 -10.90 -10.84 -21.73
C TYR A 490 -9.41 -10.75 -21.48
N HIS A 491 -8.87 -11.60 -20.61
CA HIS A 491 -7.50 -11.50 -20.12
C HIS A 491 -6.69 -12.72 -20.51
N LEU A 492 -5.54 -12.48 -21.14
CA LEU A 492 -4.54 -13.52 -21.40
C LEU A 492 -3.73 -13.78 -20.13
N GLU A 493 -3.29 -15.01 -19.97
CA GLU A 493 -2.34 -15.44 -18.96
C GLU A 493 -0.97 -14.82 -19.17
N HIS A 494 -0.50 -14.75 -20.42
CA HIS A 494 0.80 -14.19 -20.79
C HIS A 494 0.68 -13.15 -21.90
N LYS A 495 1.75 -12.37 -22.05
CA LYS A 495 1.89 -11.46 -23.19
C LYS A 495 2.36 -12.26 -24.42
N PRO A 496 1.64 -12.20 -25.55
CA PRO A 496 2.07 -12.79 -26.81
C PRO A 496 3.37 -12.16 -27.32
N GLN A 497 4.23 -12.99 -27.88
CA GLN A 497 5.44 -12.58 -28.58
C GLN A 497 5.06 -12.06 -29.96
N GLY A 498 5.41 -10.81 -30.26
CA GLY A 498 5.13 -10.17 -31.54
C GLY A 498 3.65 -10.29 -31.95
N ASP A 499 3.40 -10.61 -33.23
CA ASP A 499 2.05 -10.70 -33.79
C ASP A 499 1.47 -12.13 -33.79
N THR A 500 1.87 -12.97 -32.82
CA THR A 500 1.49 -14.40 -32.77
C THR A 500 0.10 -14.67 -32.19
N LEU A 501 -0.58 -13.65 -31.66
CA LEU A 501 -1.91 -13.80 -31.06
C LEU A 501 -2.97 -14.12 -32.12
N SER A 502 -3.66 -15.23 -31.89
CA SER A 502 -4.88 -15.63 -32.60
C SER A 502 -5.99 -15.85 -31.57
N VAL A 503 -7.13 -15.21 -31.76
CA VAL A 503 -8.29 -15.28 -30.85
C VAL A 503 -9.43 -16.01 -31.56
N TYR A 504 -10.13 -16.87 -30.84
CA TYR A 504 -11.22 -17.68 -31.38
C TYR A 504 -12.48 -17.51 -30.54
N VAL A 505 -13.64 -17.53 -31.20
CA VAL A 505 -14.96 -17.64 -30.58
C VAL A 505 -15.63 -18.88 -31.16
N ASP A 506 -16.03 -19.83 -30.31
CA ASP A 506 -16.59 -21.13 -30.72
C ASP A 506 -15.75 -21.80 -31.82
N CYS A 507 -14.44 -21.89 -31.59
CA CYS A 507 -13.44 -22.45 -32.51
C CYS A 507 -13.29 -21.72 -33.86
N LYS A 508 -13.89 -20.55 -34.05
CA LYS A 508 -13.72 -19.71 -35.25
C LYS A 508 -12.80 -18.54 -34.96
N GLU A 509 -11.75 -18.40 -35.77
CA GLU A 509 -10.81 -17.29 -35.62
C GLU A 509 -11.51 -15.95 -35.85
N VAL A 510 -11.28 -15.03 -34.92
CA VAL A 510 -11.82 -13.68 -34.94
C VAL A 510 -10.83 -12.78 -35.68
N PRO A 511 -11.27 -12.03 -36.71
CA PRO A 511 -10.40 -11.09 -37.41
C PRO A 511 -9.76 -10.09 -36.43
N LYS A 512 -8.47 -9.77 -36.61
CA LYS A 512 -7.75 -8.76 -35.81
C LYS A 512 -8.39 -7.37 -35.86
N THR A 513 -9.23 -7.10 -36.85
CA THR A 513 -10.00 -5.86 -36.95
C THR A 513 -11.15 -5.76 -35.95
N ASP A 514 -11.55 -6.88 -35.33
CA ASP A 514 -12.78 -6.98 -34.53
C ASP A 514 -12.48 -6.99 -33.02
N TYR A 515 -11.20 -6.95 -32.65
CA TYR A 515 -10.74 -6.76 -31.29
C TYR A 515 -9.52 -5.84 -31.21
N GLU A 516 -9.26 -5.32 -30.02
CA GLU A 516 -8.06 -4.57 -29.69
C GLU A 516 -7.29 -5.32 -28.61
N TYR A 517 -5.99 -5.50 -28.82
CA TYR A 517 -5.10 -6.12 -27.84
C TYR A 517 -4.29 -5.05 -27.11
N ASN A 518 -4.36 -5.03 -25.77
CA ASN A 518 -3.51 -4.22 -24.92
C ASN A 518 -2.44 -5.10 -24.27
N ALA A 519 -1.19 -4.86 -24.66
CA ALA A 519 -0.02 -5.61 -24.20
C ALA A 519 0.24 -5.48 -22.70
N ASP A 520 0.11 -4.28 -22.14
CA ASP A 520 0.47 -4.00 -20.75
C ASP A 520 -0.54 -4.57 -19.75
N GLU A 521 -1.80 -4.66 -20.18
CA GLU A 521 -2.91 -5.18 -19.39
C GLU A 521 -3.22 -6.65 -19.69
N LYS A 522 -2.57 -7.22 -20.72
CA LYS A 522 -2.85 -8.54 -21.26
C LYS A 522 -4.34 -8.71 -21.60
N THR A 523 -4.96 -7.67 -22.16
CA THR A 523 -6.41 -7.68 -22.46
C THR A 523 -6.71 -7.74 -23.95
N VAL A 524 -7.74 -8.52 -24.28
CA VAL A 524 -8.41 -8.53 -25.58
C VAL A 524 -9.77 -7.86 -25.38
N THR A 525 -9.98 -6.73 -26.04
CA THR A 525 -11.25 -5.99 -26.01
C THR A 525 -11.97 -6.14 -27.34
N PHE A 526 -13.09 -6.86 -27.36
CA PHE A 526 -13.90 -7.04 -28.55
C PHE A 526 -14.71 -5.78 -28.89
N LYS A 527 -14.84 -5.47 -30.18
CA LYS A 527 -15.66 -4.32 -30.65
C LYS A 527 -17.15 -4.59 -30.48
N SER A 528 -17.59 -5.82 -30.77
CA SER A 528 -18.92 -6.35 -30.48
C SER A 528 -18.92 -7.20 -29.21
N PHE A 529 -20.08 -7.41 -28.58
CA PHE A 529 -20.17 -8.37 -27.48
C PHE A 529 -20.07 -9.80 -28.04
N PRO A 530 -19.05 -10.59 -27.67
CA PRO A 530 -18.93 -11.96 -28.11
C PRO A 530 -19.97 -12.86 -27.42
N VAL A 531 -20.39 -13.91 -28.11
CA VAL A 531 -21.24 -14.98 -27.59
C VAL A 531 -20.57 -16.30 -27.95
N GLY A 532 -20.35 -17.17 -26.96
CA GLY A 532 -19.63 -18.44 -27.14
C GLY A 532 -18.31 -18.53 -26.38
N GLU A 533 -17.68 -19.69 -26.40
CA GLU A 533 -16.40 -19.93 -25.71
C GLU A 533 -15.29 -19.12 -26.38
N ILE A 534 -14.52 -18.36 -25.61
CA ILE A 534 -13.42 -17.54 -26.12
C ILE A 534 -12.10 -18.19 -25.75
N THR A 535 -11.29 -18.47 -26.77
CA THR A 535 -9.95 -19.03 -26.60
C THR A 535 -8.89 -18.22 -27.33
N ALA A 536 -7.63 -18.37 -26.92
CA ALA A 536 -6.49 -17.76 -27.59
C ALA A 536 -5.33 -18.74 -27.79
N SER A 537 -4.61 -18.57 -28.90
CA SER A 537 -3.36 -19.27 -29.18
C SER A 537 -2.28 -18.25 -29.53
N TYR A 538 -1.09 -18.43 -28.96
CA TYR A 538 0.04 -17.52 -29.16
C TYR A 538 1.36 -18.17 -28.72
N LYS A 539 2.48 -17.54 -29.08
CA LYS A 539 3.79 -17.88 -28.52
C LYS A 539 4.15 -16.86 -27.45
N MET A 540 4.86 -17.28 -26.42
CA MET A 540 5.45 -16.38 -25.42
C MET A 540 6.91 -16.76 -25.18
N ALA A 541 7.73 -15.74 -24.96
CA ALA A 541 9.12 -15.84 -24.55
C ALA A 541 9.37 -14.70 -23.56
N GLN A 542 9.64 -15.04 -22.30
CA GLN A 542 9.64 -14.09 -21.20
C GLN A 542 10.72 -14.42 -20.19
N LEU A 543 11.30 -13.39 -19.59
CA LEU A 543 12.30 -13.47 -18.54
C LEU A 543 11.63 -13.24 -17.18
N TYR A 544 11.94 -14.12 -16.22
CA TYR A 544 11.45 -14.04 -14.84
C TYR A 544 12.63 -13.95 -13.88
N ARG A 545 12.52 -13.15 -12.83
CA ARG A 545 13.54 -13.10 -11.77
C ARG A 545 13.11 -13.94 -10.58
N TYR A 546 13.98 -14.85 -10.17
CA TYR A 546 13.79 -15.74 -9.04
C TYR A 546 14.17 -15.09 -7.71
N THR A 547 13.38 -15.36 -6.67
CA THR A 547 13.71 -15.02 -5.28
C THR A 547 13.07 -16.01 -4.31
N LEU A 548 13.83 -16.42 -3.29
CA LEU A 548 13.36 -17.26 -2.21
C LEU A 548 13.01 -16.40 -0.98
N PRO A 549 11.76 -16.38 -0.52
CA PRO A 549 11.38 -15.77 0.75
C PRO A 549 12.17 -16.34 1.92
N THR A 550 12.60 -15.48 2.84
CA THR A 550 13.31 -15.90 4.06
C THR A 550 12.62 -15.50 5.36
N THR A 551 11.42 -14.92 5.27
CA THR A 551 10.60 -14.59 6.45
C THR A 551 10.08 -15.85 7.14
N GLU A 552 10.09 -15.85 8.47
CA GLU A 552 9.67 -17.00 9.27
C GLU A 552 8.19 -17.37 9.03
N VAL A 553 7.32 -16.36 8.90
CA VAL A 553 5.89 -16.57 8.67
C VAL A 553 5.47 -15.96 7.33
N SER A 554 5.16 -16.82 6.37
CA SER A 554 4.64 -16.45 5.05
C SER A 554 3.86 -17.62 4.43
N PRO A 555 2.90 -17.38 3.51
CA PRO A 555 2.28 -18.47 2.76
C PRO A 555 3.29 -19.36 2.01
N PHE A 556 4.50 -18.84 1.74
CA PHE A 556 5.54 -19.53 0.99
C PHE A 556 6.55 -20.30 1.87
N THR A 557 6.58 -20.04 3.18
CA THR A 557 7.56 -20.63 4.12
C THR A 557 6.91 -21.50 5.19
N THR A 558 5.60 -21.38 5.39
CA THR A 558 4.85 -22.19 6.35
C THR A 558 4.64 -23.62 5.85
N SER A 559 4.36 -24.53 6.79
CA SER A 559 4.02 -25.93 6.50
C SER A 559 2.72 -26.11 5.69
N ASN A 560 1.95 -25.05 5.50
CA ASN A 560 0.75 -25.06 4.67
C ASN A 560 1.06 -25.01 3.17
N SER A 561 2.31 -24.69 2.80
CA SER A 561 2.77 -24.75 1.41
C SER A 561 3.11 -26.19 1.02
N PRO A 562 2.75 -26.66 -0.18
CA PRO A 562 3.13 -27.99 -0.70
C PRO A 562 4.63 -28.30 -0.64
N PHE A 563 5.47 -27.26 -0.65
CA PHE A 563 6.89 -27.34 -0.39
C PHE A 563 7.32 -26.07 0.33
N ASN A 564 8.08 -26.18 1.42
CA ASN A 564 8.49 -25.04 2.22
C ASN A 564 10.00 -25.06 2.54
N PRO A 565 10.73 -23.96 2.27
CA PRO A 565 10.30 -22.76 1.53
C PRO A 565 10.19 -23.02 0.02
N ILE A 566 9.25 -22.34 -0.66
CA ILE A 566 9.16 -22.31 -2.12
C ILE A 566 9.60 -20.95 -2.66
N GLY A 567 10.35 -20.93 -3.76
CA GLY A 567 10.77 -19.69 -4.41
C GLY A 567 9.75 -19.19 -5.42
N LEU A 568 9.80 -17.89 -5.67
CA LEU A 568 8.93 -17.18 -6.60
C LEU A 568 9.77 -16.69 -7.78
N ALA A 569 9.33 -16.98 -8.99
CA ALA A 569 9.83 -16.32 -10.19
C ALA A 569 8.78 -15.30 -10.67
N ILE A 570 9.16 -14.02 -10.68
CA ILE A 570 8.29 -12.89 -11.01
C ILE A 570 8.65 -12.37 -12.40
N TYR A 571 7.66 -12.13 -13.24
CA TYR A 571 7.86 -11.59 -14.60
C TYR A 571 8.63 -10.27 -14.59
N LYS A 572 9.70 -10.22 -15.39
CA LYS A 572 10.57 -9.07 -15.58
C LYS A 572 10.32 -8.39 -16.91
N GLU A 573 10.57 -9.08 -18.01
CA GLU A 573 10.49 -8.52 -19.36
C GLU A 573 10.26 -9.60 -20.42
N ASP A 574 9.84 -9.19 -21.62
CA ASP A 574 9.73 -10.09 -22.77
C ASP A 574 11.12 -10.27 -23.42
N LEU A 575 11.34 -11.43 -24.07
CA LEU A 575 12.59 -11.78 -24.77
C LEU A 575 12.58 -11.41 -26.27
#